data_AF-A0A520M9F7-F1
#
_entry.id   AF-A0A520M9F7-F1
#
_cell.length_a   1.000
_cell.length_b   1.000
_cell.length_c   1.000
_cell.angle_alpha   90.00
_cell.angle_beta   90.00
_cell.angle_gamma   90.00
#
_symmetry.space_group_name_H-M   'P 1'
#
loop_
_entity.id
_entity.type
_entity.pdbx_description
1 polymer ?
#
loop_
_entity_poly.entity_id
_entity_poly.type
_entity_poly.pdbx_seq_one_letter_code
_entity_poly.pdbx_strand_id
1 'polypeptide(L)' 'MICINAEIPADICDIDDELKAIYHSRDTVCIWVFKTRQDRNNFMDKTAGMKKNERENYYLEFYTNH' A
#
# COMPACT_ATOMS: atom_id res chain seq x y z
N MET A 1 15.54 -6.81 -4.83
CA MET A 1 15.12 -5.50 -5.37
C MET A 1 14.90 -5.67 -6.86
N ILE A 2 13.68 -5.43 -7.34
CA ILE A 2 13.35 -5.40 -8.76
C ILE A 2 12.99 -3.95 -9.06
N CYS A 3 13.55 -3.36 -10.11
CA CYS A 3 13.30 -1.98 -10.49
C CYS A 3 12.59 -1.93 -11.84
N ILE A 4 11.52 -1.15 -11.91
CA ILE A 4 10.81 -0.81 -13.13
C ILE A 4 10.97 0.69 -13.31
N ASN A 5 11.52 1.12 -14.45
CA ASN A 5 11.64 2.54 -14.75
C ASN A 5 10.24 3.14 -14.92
N ALA A 6 9.95 4.19 -14.15
CA ALA A 6 8.68 4.92 -14.19
C ALA A 6 8.91 6.38 -13.76
N GLU A 7 8.06 7.28 -14.24
CA GLU A 7 7.96 8.63 -13.71
C GLU A 7 7.07 8.58 -12.46
N ILE A 8 7.68 8.74 -11.29
CA ILE A 8 6.97 8.69 -9.99
C ILE A 8 6.67 10.13 -9.55
N PRO A 9 5.40 10.46 -9.24
CA PRO A 9 5.01 11.77 -8.72
C PRO A 9 5.78 12.14 -7.44
N ALA A 10 6.13 13.43 -7.29
CA ALA A 10 6.95 13.91 -6.16
C ALA A 10 6.26 13.70 -4.80
N ASP A 11 4.95 13.89 -4.72
CA ASP A 11 4.14 13.64 -3.54
C ASP A 11 4.19 12.18 -3.08
N ILE A 12 4.31 11.23 -4.01
CA ILE A 12 4.53 9.81 -3.70
C ILE A 12 5.96 9.54 -3.21
N CYS A 13 6.95 10.25 -3.76
CA CYS A 13 8.34 10.16 -3.33
C CYS A 13 8.55 10.71 -1.91
N ASP A 14 7.79 11.75 -1.52
CA ASP A 14 7.93 12.43 -0.24
C ASP A 14 7.35 11.63 0.95
N ILE A 15 6.48 10.65 0.68
CA ILE A 15 5.96 9.75 1.72
C ILE A 15 7.09 8.80 2.16
N ASP A 16 7.23 8.54 3.46
CA ASP A 16 8.20 7.57 3.99
C ASP A 16 7.90 6.15 3.47
N ASP A 17 8.90 5.46 2.91
CA ASP A 17 8.75 4.11 2.37
C ASP A 17 8.37 3.08 3.45
N GLU A 18 8.71 3.30 4.72
CA GLU A 18 8.28 2.42 5.83
C GLU A 18 6.78 2.49 6.11
N LEU A 19 6.11 3.53 5.58
CA LEU A 19 4.67 3.77 5.67
C LEU A 19 3.92 3.35 4.41
N LYS A 20 4.58 2.71 3.44
CA LYS A 20 3.94 2.25 2.21
C LYS A 20 3.83 0.73 2.17
N ALA A 21 2.72 0.23 1.64
CA ALA A 21 2.63 -1.12 1.13
C ALA A 21 2.38 -1.07 -0.38
N ILE A 22 3.24 -1.73 -1.15
CA ILE A 22 3.21 -1.70 -2.62
C ILE A 22 2.69 -3.04 -3.13
N TYR A 23 1.67 -2.98 -3.97
CA TYR A 23 1.12 -4.12 -4.70
C TYR A 23 1.03 -3.77 -6.18
N HIS A 24 0.95 -4.78 -7.05
CA HIS A 24 0.79 -4.55 -8.48
C HIS A 24 -0.24 -5.49 -9.10
N SER A 25 -0.85 -5.05 -10.20
CA SER A 25 -1.61 -5.89 -11.13
C SER A 25 -0.81 -6.07 -12.42
N ARG A 26 -1.48 -6.42 -13.51
CA ARG A 26 -0.92 -6.48 -14.86
C ARG A 26 -0.39 -5.12 -15.35
N ASP A 27 -1.04 -4.05 -14.92
CA ASP A 27 -0.96 -2.71 -15.53
C ASP A 27 -0.99 -1.56 -14.51
N THR A 28 -1.11 -1.87 -13.21
CA THR A 28 -1.16 -0.85 -12.15
C THR A 28 -0.22 -1.20 -11.01
N VAL A 29 0.33 -0.17 -10.37
CA VAL A 29 0.93 -0.26 -9.04
C VAL A 29 -0.01 0.44 -8.07
N CYS A 30 -0.39 -0.24 -7.00
CA CYS A 30 -1.21 0.29 -5.92
C CYS A 30 -0.32 0.53 -4.70
N ILE A 31 -0.35 1.75 -4.18
CA ILE A 31 0.39 2.16 -2.99
C ILE A 31 -0.63 2.46 -1.90
N TRP A 32 -0.56 1.69 -0.81
CA TRP A 32 -1.32 1.94 0.41
C TRP A 32 -0.44 2.69 1.39
N VAL A 33 -0.96 3.75 2.01
CA VAL A 33 -0.19 4.69 2.84
C VAL A 33 -0.72 4.65 4.27
N PHE A 34 0.16 4.46 5.24
CA PHE A 34 -0.23 4.27 6.64
C PHE A 34 0.31 5.39 7.52
N LYS A 35 -0.35 5.63 8.66
CA LYS A 35 0.13 6.60 9.66
C LYS A 35 1.36 6.11 10.40
N THR A 36 1.43 4.81 10.62
CA THR A 36 2.52 4.19 11.38
C THR A 36 3.02 2.94 10.67
N ARG A 37 4.29 2.61 10.90
CA ARG A 37 4.88 1.35 10.44
C ARG A 37 4.15 0.13 11.02
N GLN A 38 3.64 0.23 12.24
CA GLN A 38 2.88 -0.85 12.87
C GLN A 38 1.58 -1.11 12.13
N ASP A 39 0.86 -0.06 11.73
CA ASP A 39 -0.37 -0.18 10.93
C ASP A 39 -0.11 -0.82 9.58
N ARG A 40 0.95 -0.38 8.90
CA ARG A 40 1.42 -0.98 7.65
C ARG A 40 1.69 -2.47 7.81
N ASN A 41 2.42 -2.86 8.85
CA ASN A 41 2.74 -4.27 9.11
C ASN A 41 1.48 -5.09 9.42
N ASN A 42 0.60 -4.58 10.30
CA ASN A 42 -0.66 -5.24 10.64
C ASN A 42 -1.55 -5.45 9.40
N PHE A 43 -1.59 -4.47 8.49
CA PHE A 43 -2.32 -4.57 7.24
C PHE A 43 -1.76 -5.67 6.33
N MET A 44 -0.43 -5.76 6.19
CA MET A 44 0.23 -6.80 5.40
C MET A 44 -0.12 -8.20 5.93
N ASP A 45 -0.04 -8.39 7.25
CA ASP A 45 -0.30 -9.68 7.88
C ASP A 45 -1.78 -10.10 7.75
N LYS A 46 -2.70 -9.17 8.03
CA LYS A 46 -4.15 -9.47 8.02
C LYS A 46 -4.73 -9.64 6.62
N THR A 47 -4.14 -9.02 5.60
CA THR A 47 -4.64 -9.10 4.22
C THR A 47 -3.88 -10.09 3.34
N ALA A 48 -3.02 -10.91 3.95
CA ALA A 48 -2.34 -12.01 3.29
C ALA A 48 -3.36 -12.96 2.64
N GLY A 49 -3.18 -13.26 1.35
CA GLY A 49 -4.08 -14.13 0.59
C GLY A 49 -5.39 -13.49 0.09
N MET A 50 -5.75 -12.29 0.56
CA MET A 50 -6.95 -11.59 0.07
C MET A 50 -6.82 -11.17 -1.40
N LYS A 51 -7.96 -11.20 -2.10
CA LYS A 51 -8.08 -10.60 -3.45
C LYS A 51 -7.98 -9.08 -3.34
N LYS A 52 -7.67 -8.41 -4.46
CA LYS A 52 -7.52 -6.95 -4.51
C LYS A 52 -8.71 -6.21 -3.87
N ASN A 53 -9.93 -6.54 -4.26
CA ASN A 53 -11.13 -5.87 -3.77
C ASN A 53 -11.37 -6.11 -2.26
N GLU A 54 -11.08 -7.31 -1.76
CA GLU A 54 -11.20 -7.64 -0.34
C GLU A 54 -10.19 -6.84 0.50
N ARG A 55 -8.94 -6.77 0.02
CA ARG A 55 -7.87 -5.98 0.63
C ARG A 55 -8.20 -4.48 0.62
N GLU A 56 -8.75 -3.98 -0.49
CA GLU A 56 -9.16 -2.59 -0.62
C GLU A 56 -10.28 -2.23 0.35
N ASN A 57 -11.32 -3.07 0.46
CA ASN A 57 -12.37 -2.88 1.44
C ASN A 57 -11.82 -2.91 2.87
N TYR A 58 -10.91 -3.83 3.19
CA TYR A 58 -10.25 -3.88 4.49
C TYR A 58 -9.47 -2.58 4.79
N TYR A 59 -8.76 -2.05 3.80
CA TYR A 59 -8.06 -0.79 3.98
C TYR A 59 -9.01 0.39 4.28
N LEU A 60 -10.08 0.51 3.50
CA LEU A 60 -11.07 1.57 3.65
C LEU A 60 -11.82 1.49 5.00
N GLU A 61 -12.04 0.29 5.50
CA GLU A 61 -12.73 0.08 6.77
C GLU A 61 -11.85 0.49 7.96
N PHE A 62 -10.56 0.15 7.95
CA PHE A 62 -9.69 0.23 9.13
C PHE A 62 -8.66 1.36 9.10
N TYR A 63 -8.33 1.95 7.94
CA TYR A 63 -7.18 2.86 7.82
C TYR A 63 -7.47 4.22 7.15
N THR A 64 -8.64 4.43 6.52
CA THR A 64 -8.98 5.74 5.90
C THR A 64 -9.77 6.71 6.79
N ASN A 65 -10.32 6.26 7.92
CA ASN A 65 -11.20 7.09 8.77
C ASN A 65 -10.57 7.61 10.07
N HIS A 66 -9.24 7.53 10.21
CA HIS A 66 -8.53 7.97 11.42
C HIS A 66 -7.45 8.95 11.11
#